data_AF-A0A9W9YMP8-F1
#
_entry.id   AF-A0A9W9YMP8-F1
#
_cell.length_a   1.000
_cell.length_b   1.000
_cell.length_c   1.000
_cell.angle_alpha   90.00
_cell.angle_beta   90.00
_cell.angle_gamma   90.00
#
_symmetry.space_group_name_H-M   'P 1'
#
loop_
_entity.id
_entity.type
_entity.pdbx_description
1 polymer ?
#
loop_
_entity_poly.entity_id
_entity_poly.type
_entity_poly.pdbx_seq_one_letter_code
_entity_poly.pdbx_strand_id
1 'polypeptide(L)'
;MEDGKAAILCSFLLLFFSGTEIFSADIYTNIWAVQVRGSLQEVKQLALKHGFTYGRHLFEDYHIFKRSELKNRSEKSASEIDRKLDLESKVEWFMQQKEKNINCCP
;
A
#
# COMPACT_ATOMS: atom_id res chain seq x y z
N MET A 1 -7.19 51.25 21.37
CA MET A 1 -6.49 49.99 21.73
C MET A 1 -7.41 48.81 21.40
N GLU A 2 -7.84 48.69 20.14
CA GLU A 2 -8.75 47.64 19.68
C GLU A 2 -8.20 46.94 18.43
N ASP A 3 -7.45 47.66 17.60
CA ASP A 3 -6.87 47.18 16.34
C ASP A 3 -5.85 46.04 16.53
N GLY A 4 -5.11 46.07 17.64
CA GLY A 4 -4.13 45.04 17.97
C GLY A 4 -4.76 43.68 18.32
N LYS A 5 -5.97 43.67 18.88
CA LYS A 5 -6.66 42.42 19.25
C LYS A 5 -7.16 41.67 18.02
N ALA A 6 -7.68 42.41 17.04
CA ALA A 6 -8.13 41.84 15.76
C ALA A 6 -6.95 41.24 14.98
N ALA A 7 -5.83 41.94 14.91
CA ALA A 7 -4.62 41.44 14.25
C ALA A 7 -4.07 40.17 14.93
N ILE A 8 -4.08 40.12 16.27
CA ILE A 8 -3.64 38.96 17.05
C ILE A 8 -4.59 37.76 16.83
N LEU A 9 -5.91 37.99 16.85
CA LEU A 9 -6.91 36.96 16.59
C LEU A 9 -6.80 36.40 15.16
N CYS A 10 -6.62 37.27 14.17
CA CYS A 10 -6.36 36.86 12.78
C CYS A 10 -5.08 36.05 12.66
N SER A 11 -4.02 36.44 13.38
CA SER A 11 -2.74 35.70 13.37
C SER A 11 -2.88 34.32 14.00
N PHE A 12 -3.64 34.17 15.10
CA PHE A 12 -3.95 32.88 15.70
C PHE A 12 -4.82 32.00 14.81
N LEU A 13 -5.81 32.58 14.13
CA LEU A 13 -6.65 31.86 13.16
C LEU A 13 -5.82 31.33 11.99
N LEU A 14 -4.94 32.15 11.41
CA LEU A 14 -4.07 31.74 10.30
C LEU A 14 -3.09 30.63 10.71
N LEU A 15 -2.55 30.67 11.93
CA LEU A 15 -1.72 29.60 12.48
C LEU A 15 -2.50 28.29 12.68
N PHE A 16 -3.77 28.36 13.08
CA PHE A 16 -4.63 27.18 13.24
C PHE A 16 -4.97 26.52 11.89
N PHE A 17 -5.20 27.30 10.83
CA PHE A 17 -5.49 26.76 9.49
C PHE A 17 -4.24 26.27 8.73
N SER A 18 -3.06 26.77 9.07
CA SER A 18 -1.80 26.39 8.40
C SER A 18 -1.22 25.06 8.88
N GLY A 19 -1.80 24.43 9.93
CA GLY A 19 -1.15 23.39 10.71
C GLY A 19 -1.66 21.95 10.55
N THR A 20 -2.61 21.66 9.67
CA THR A 20 -3.20 20.30 9.59
C THR A 20 -3.06 19.66 8.21
N GLU A 21 -1.82 19.40 7.79
CA GLU A 21 -1.57 18.33 6.83
C GLU A 21 -1.70 17.00 7.61
N ILE A 22 -2.92 16.47 7.70
CA ILE A 22 -3.13 15.12 8.22
C ILE A 22 -2.59 14.17 7.17
N PHE A 23 -1.32 13.75 7.32
CA PHE A 23 -0.73 12.73 6.47
C PHE A 23 -1.60 11.47 6.53
N SER A 24 -2.31 11.20 5.45
CA SER A 24 -3.05 9.94 5.29
C SER A 24 -2.01 8.82 5.15
N ALA A 25 -1.94 7.93 6.14
CA ALA A 25 -1.09 6.75 6.04
C ALA A 25 -1.64 5.81 4.94
N ASP A 26 -0.79 5.42 3.99
CA ASP A 26 -1.12 4.38 3.02
C ASP A 26 -1.51 3.09 3.76
N ILE A 27 -2.72 2.57 3.53
CA ILE A 27 -3.13 1.26 4.07
C ILE A 27 -2.70 0.20 3.07
N TYR A 28 -1.76 -0.66 3.45
CA TYR A 28 -1.31 -1.75 2.60
C TYR A 28 -2.18 -3.00 2.84
N THR A 29 -2.62 -3.62 1.75
CA THR A 29 -3.36 -4.88 1.81
C THR A 29 -2.42 -6.07 1.66
N ASN A 30 -2.89 -7.27 2.00
CA ASN A 30 -2.14 -8.51 1.81
C ASN A 30 -2.28 -9.06 0.37
N ILE A 31 -2.37 -8.18 -0.64
CA ILE A 31 -2.59 -8.54 -2.04
C ILE A 31 -1.47 -7.94 -2.91
N TRP A 32 -0.93 -8.76 -3.81
CA TRP A 32 0.07 -8.35 -4.80
C TRP A 32 -0.42 -8.68 -6.20
N ALA A 33 -0.26 -7.73 -7.11
CA ALA A 33 -0.22 -8.01 -8.53
C ALA A 33 1.23 -8.35 -8.91
N VAL A 34 1.42 -9.44 -9.65
CA VAL A 34 2.75 -9.94 -10.01
C VAL A 34 2.72 -10.38 -11.47
N GLN A 35 3.71 -9.95 -12.24
CA GLN A 35 3.98 -10.43 -13.59
C GLN A 35 5.01 -11.55 -13.50
N VAL A 36 4.65 -12.77 -13.92
CA VAL A 36 5.50 -13.96 -13.80
C VAL A 36 5.51 -14.74 -15.09
N ARG A 37 6.71 -14.97 -15.63
CA ARG A 37 6.87 -15.84 -16.80
C ARG A 37 6.71 -17.30 -16.43
N GLY A 38 5.97 -18.04 -17.26
CA GLY A 38 5.87 -19.49 -17.19
C GLY A 38 4.44 -20.00 -17.16
N SER A 39 4.29 -21.30 -16.92
CA SER A 39 3.00 -21.96 -16.79
C SER A 39 2.30 -21.61 -15.48
N LEU A 40 0.96 -21.71 -15.47
CA LEU A 40 0.16 -21.50 -14.26
C LEU A 40 0.62 -22.37 -13.07
N GLN A 41 1.13 -23.57 -13.33
CA GLN A 41 1.67 -24.44 -12.29
C GLN A 41 2.94 -23.85 -11.67
N GLU A 42 3.88 -23.36 -12.49
CA GLU A 42 5.09 -22.71 -12.00
C GLU A 42 4.78 -21.45 -11.20
N VAL A 43 3.81 -20.65 -11.65
CA VAL A 43 3.34 -19.46 -10.94
C VAL A 43 2.77 -19.83 -9.56
N LYS A 44 1.96 -20.89 -9.48
CA LYS A 44 1.41 -21.38 -8.20
C LYS A 44 2.51 -21.89 -7.27
N GLN A 45 3.51 -22.59 -7.80
CA GLN A 45 4.66 -23.06 -7.01
C GLN A 45 5.50 -21.90 -6.49
N LEU A 46 5.71 -20.87 -7.32
CA LEU A 46 6.42 -19.64 -6.95
C LEU A 46 5.67 -18.88 -5.84
N ALA A 47 4.35 -18.76 -5.93
CA ALA A 47 3.54 -18.19 -4.86
C ALA A 47 3.76 -18.93 -3.53
N LEU A 48 3.62 -20.26 -3.53
CA LEU A 48 3.80 -21.09 -2.34
C LEU A 48 5.22 -21.00 -1.77
N LYS A 49 6.24 -21.04 -2.63
CA LYS A 49 7.66 -20.90 -2.26
C LYS A 49 7.93 -19.64 -1.43
N HIS A 50 7.26 -18.55 -1.76
CA HIS A 50 7.43 -17.25 -1.11
C HIS A 50 6.39 -16.95 -0.03
N GLY A 51 5.61 -17.96 0.39
CA GLY A 51 4.63 -17.82 1.47
C GLY A 51 3.32 -17.13 1.06
N PHE A 52 3.04 -17.07 -0.23
CA PHE A 52 1.75 -16.62 -0.76
C PHE A 52 0.82 -17.79 -1.04
N THR A 53 -0.46 -17.46 -1.10
CA THR A 53 -1.49 -18.24 -1.76
C THR A 53 -1.75 -17.65 -3.14
N TYR A 54 -1.91 -18.52 -4.13
CA TYR A 54 -2.34 -18.08 -5.46
C TYR A 54 -3.80 -17.62 -5.39
N GLY A 55 -4.05 -16.37 -5.78
CA GLY A 55 -5.38 -15.78 -5.81
C GLY A 55 -6.11 -16.11 -7.11
N ARG A 56 -5.72 -15.48 -8.21
CA ARG A 56 -6.33 -15.65 -9.54
C ARG A 56 -5.41 -15.16 -10.65
N HIS A 57 -5.75 -15.55 -11.87
CA HIS A 57 -5.17 -14.96 -13.08
C HIS A 57 -5.85 -13.61 -13.33
N LEU A 58 -5.08 -12.63 -13.79
CA LEU A 58 -5.56 -11.28 -14.08
C LEU A 58 -5.69 -11.07 -15.59
N PHE A 59 -4.57 -11.00 -16.31
CA PHE A 59 -4.47 -10.97 -17.78
C PHE A 59 -3.05 -11.38 -18.19
N GLU A 60 -2.86 -11.93 -19.39
CA GLU A 60 -1.52 -12.33 -19.88
C GLU A 60 -0.72 -13.16 -18.85
N ASP A 61 0.46 -12.67 -18.45
CA ASP A 61 1.35 -13.23 -17.44
C ASP A 61 1.20 -12.55 -16.06
N TYR A 62 0.13 -11.76 -15.87
CA TYR A 62 -0.22 -11.11 -14.61
C TYR A 62 -1.13 -11.99 -13.76
N HIS A 63 -0.76 -12.09 -12.48
CA HIS A 63 -1.43 -12.90 -11.48
C HIS A 63 -1.60 -12.13 -10.17
N ILE A 64 -2.57 -12.57 -9.38
CA ILE A 64 -2.80 -12.06 -8.03
C ILE A 64 -2.29 -13.06 -7.01
N PHE A 65 -1.37 -12.61 -6.14
CA PHE A 65 -0.91 -13.34 -4.97
C PHE A 65 -1.51 -12.75 -3.70
N LYS A 66 -1.79 -13.60 -2.70
CA LYS A 66 -2.38 -13.19 -1.42
C LYS A 66 -1.59 -13.76 -0.26
N ARG A 67 -1.37 -12.99 0.79
CA ARG A 67 -0.73 -13.46 2.03
C ARG A 67 -1.77 -13.65 3.12
N SER A 68 -1.70 -14.79 3.82
CA SER A 68 -2.57 -15.11 4.96
C SER A 68 -1.94 -14.65 6.27
N GLU A 69 -1.98 -13.35 6.57
CA GLU A 69 -1.67 -12.87 7.93
C GLU A 69 -2.95 -12.37 8.61
N LEU A 70 -3.06 -12.61 9.92
CA LEU A 70 -4.28 -12.50 10.76
C LEU A 70 -4.92 -11.10 10.82
N LYS A 71 -4.30 -10.08 10.21
CA LYS A 71 -4.94 -8.80 9.94
C LYS A 71 -4.83 -8.52 8.43
N ASN A 72 -5.98 -8.34 7.78
CA ASN A 72 -6.10 -8.00 6.35
C ASN A 72 -5.49 -6.63 5.97
N ARG A 73 -4.90 -5.92 6.95
CA ARG A 73 -4.30 -4.60 6.81
C ARG A 73 -2.96 -4.61 7.53
N SER A 74 -1.89 -4.39 6.77
CA SER A 74 -0.57 -4.10 7.32
C SER A 74 -0.38 -2.58 7.28
N GLU A 75 -0.06 -1.99 8.42
CA GLU A 75 0.39 -0.58 8.47
C GLU A 75 1.84 -0.44 7.95
N LYS A 76 2.55 -1.54 7.76
CA LYS A 76 3.92 -1.57 7.24
C LYS A 76 3.94 -2.04 5.79
N SER A 77 4.62 -1.28 4.93
CA SER A 77 5.04 -1.73 3.60
C SER A 77 5.79 -3.06 3.72
N ALA A 78 5.48 -4.03 2.89
CA ALA A 78 6.04 -5.38 3.00
C ALA A 78 7.44 -5.50 2.38
N SER A 79 8.38 -4.65 2.81
CA SER A 79 9.72 -4.53 2.21
C SER A 79 10.48 -5.86 2.13
N GLU A 80 10.30 -6.75 3.10
CA GLU A 80 10.92 -8.08 3.06
C GLU A 80 10.34 -8.99 1.96
N ILE A 81 9.04 -8.87 1.69
CA ILE A 81 8.32 -9.65 0.68
C ILE A 81 8.66 -9.13 -0.71
N ASP A 82 8.65 -7.80 -0.86
CA ASP A 82 9.04 -7.15 -2.10
C ASP A 82 10.48 -7.55 -2.48
N ARG A 83 11.40 -7.57 -1.51
CA ARG A 83 12.77 -8.08 -1.73
C ARG A 83 12.80 -9.55 -2.20
N LYS A 84 11.90 -10.41 -1.72
CA LYS A 84 11.85 -11.83 -2.14
C LYS A 84 11.38 -11.95 -3.59
N LEU A 85 10.43 -11.12 -4.00
CA LEU A 85 9.95 -11.05 -5.38
C LEU A 85 11.00 -10.46 -6.32
N ASP A 86 11.73 -9.41 -5.90
CA ASP A 86 12.83 -8.81 -6.66
C ASP A 86 13.97 -9.80 -6.97
N LEU A 87 14.21 -10.77 -6.09
CA LEU A 87 15.25 -11.79 -6.27
C LEU A 87 14.85 -12.96 -7.18
N GLU A 88 13.58 -13.05 -7.55
CA GLU A 88 13.06 -14.17 -8.33
C GLU A 88 13.17 -13.88 -9.83
N SER A 89 14.01 -14.65 -10.53
CA SER A 89 14.33 -14.40 -11.94
C SER A 89 13.14 -14.53 -12.90
N LYS A 90 12.07 -15.20 -12.48
CA LYS A 90 10.81 -15.33 -13.25
C LYS A 90 9.84 -14.18 -13.02
N VAL A 91 10.04 -13.36 -11.99
CA VAL A 91 9.21 -12.18 -11.70
C VAL A 91 9.78 -10.99 -12.46
N GLU A 92 8.97 -10.40 -13.33
CA GLU A 92 9.38 -9.22 -14.10
C GLU A 92 8.94 -7.92 -13.45
N TRP A 93 7.81 -7.98 -12.75
CA TRP A 93 7.21 -6.82 -12.11
C TRP A 93 6.28 -7.26 -10.98
N PHE A 94 6.14 -6.43 -9.95
CA PHE A 94 5.11 -6.60 -8.94
C PHE A 94 4.71 -5.27 -8.31
N MET A 95 3.53 -5.27 -7.68
CA MET A 95 3.05 -4.16 -6.87
C MET A 95 2.11 -4.66 -5.78
N GLN A 96 2.32 -4.18 -4.56
CA GLN A 96 1.38 -4.38 -3.46
C GLN A 96 0.17 -3.45 -3.62
N GLN A 97 -1.04 -3.98 -3.45
CA GLN A 97 -2.25 -3.18 -3.48
C GLN A 97 -2.32 -2.25 -2.25
N LYS A 98 -2.49 -0.96 -2.54
CA LYS A 98 -2.72 0.11 -1.56
C LYS A 98 -4.20 0.48 -1.51
N GLU A 99 -4.77 0.47 -0.31
CA GLU A 99 -6.08 1.03 -0.01
C GLU A 99 -5.93 2.46 0.51
N LYS A 100 -6.78 3.36 0.03
CA LYS A 100 -6.91 4.69 0.63
C LYS A 100 -7.72 4.58 1.91
N ASN A 101 -7.25 5.19 2.99
CA ASN A 101 -8.07 5.37 4.17
C ASN A 101 -9.14 6.44 3.89
N ILE A 102 -10.39 6.00 3.66
CA ILE A 102 -11.51 6.89 3.33
C ILE A 102 -11.95 7.73 4.54
N ASN A 103 -11.51 7.40 5.75
CA ASN A 103 -11.84 8.16 6.97
C ASN A 103 -10.98 9.42 7.16
N CYS A 104 -10.03 9.68 6.26
CA CYS A 104 -9.16 10.86 6.30
C CYS A 104 -9.57 11.85 5.21
N CYS A 105 -10.81 12.35 5.23
CA CYS A 105 -11.25 13.60 4.60
C CYS A 105 -12.70 13.93 5.05
N PRO A 106 -12.92 14.86 6.00
CA PRO A 106 -14.16 15.62 6.09
C PRO A 106 -14.22 16.76 5.05
#